data_AF-A0AAU4BP71-F1
#
_entry.id   AF-A0AAU4BP71-F1
#
_cell.length_a   1.000
_cell.length_b   1.000
_cell.length_c   1.000
_cell.angle_alpha   90.00
_cell.angle_beta   90.00
_cell.angle_gamma   90.00
#
_symmetry.space_group_name_H-M   'P 1'
#
loop_
_entity.id
_entity.type
_entity.pdbx_description
1 polymer ?
#
loop_
_entity_poly.entity_id
_entity_poly.type
_entity_poly.pdbx_seq_one_letter_code
_entity_poly.pdbx_strand_id
1 'polypeptide(L)' 'MRLLDPVCGYWLGARLCGSADQVRAYVVGPRCRSHTPAALAGRPEPDELAARAAAGSPPEGSGPAPLARDRA' A
#
# COMPACT_ATOMS: atom_id res chain seq x y z
N MET A 1 9.52 22.51 -5.00
CA MET A 1 10.60 21.52 -4.76
C MET A 1 10.05 20.13 -5.07
N ARG A 2 10.52 19.46 -6.12
CA ARG A 2 10.23 18.03 -6.32
C ARG A 2 11.22 17.26 -5.45
N LEU A 3 10.72 16.69 -4.35
CA LEU A 3 11.46 15.73 -3.54
C LEU A 3 11.87 14.57 -4.45
N LEU A 4 13.10 14.09 -4.32
CA LEU A 4 13.69 13.01 -5.14
C LEU A 4 12.68 11.88 -5.35
N ASP A 5 12.61 11.34 -6.58
CA ASP A 5 11.82 10.14 -6.85
C ASP A 5 12.15 9.07 -5.79
N PRO A 6 11.14 8.48 -5.14
CA PRO A 6 11.38 7.57 -4.04
C PRO A 6 12.18 6.37 -4.54
N VAL A 7 13.31 6.07 -3.89
CA VAL A 7 14.14 4.90 -4.18
C VAL A 7 13.84 3.78 -3.21
N CYS A 8 14.03 2.54 -3.67
CA CYS A 8 13.84 1.36 -2.85
C CYS A 8 14.82 1.34 -1.66
N GLY A 9 14.28 1.39 -0.45
CA GLY A 9 15.04 1.34 0.80
C GLY A 9 15.26 -0.07 1.35
N TYR A 10 15.19 -1.11 0.51
CA TYR A 10 15.35 -2.50 0.98
C TYR A 10 16.83 -2.83 1.15
N TRP A 11 17.19 -3.52 2.24
CA TRP A 11 18.56 -3.94 2.52
C TRP A 11 18.86 -5.30 1.88
N LEU A 12 19.82 -5.31 0.96
CA LEU A 12 20.43 -6.48 0.34
C LEU A 12 21.66 -6.91 1.14
N GLY A 13 21.44 -7.42 2.35
CA GLY A 13 22.52 -7.75 3.29
C GLY A 13 23.26 -6.50 3.77
N ALA A 14 24.31 -6.11 3.06
CA ALA A 14 25.20 -4.99 3.44
C ALA A 14 24.97 -3.69 2.66
N ARG A 15 24.05 -3.65 1.68
CA ARG A 15 23.77 -2.43 0.89
C ARG A 15 22.27 -2.21 0.68
N LEU A 16 21.87 -0.96 0.46
CA LEU A 16 20.52 -0.63 0.01
C LEU A 16 20.33 -0.99 -1.47
N CYS A 17 19.11 -1.40 -1.82
CA CYS A 17 18.72 -1.68 -3.20
C CYS A 17 18.83 -0.44 -4.09
N GLY A 18 18.25 0.69 -3.68
CA GLY A 18 18.36 1.96 -4.39
C GLY A 18 17.64 2.05 -5.74
N SER A 19 16.92 1.00 -6.17
CA SER A 19 16.16 1.05 -7.42
C SER A 19 15.08 2.14 -7.39
N ALA A 20 14.99 2.93 -8.44
CA ALA A 20 13.91 3.90 -8.67
C ALA A 20 12.77 3.31 -9.52
N ASP A 21 12.88 2.06 -9.97
CA ASP A 21 11.88 1.43 -10.84
C ASP A 21 10.63 1.02 -10.05
N GLN A 22 9.49 1.59 -10.46
CA GLN A 22 8.14 1.33 -9.95
C GLN A 22 8.09 1.22 -8.41
N VAL A 23 8.69 2.19 -7.73
CA VAL A 23 8.75 2.23 -6.28
C VAL A 23 7.38 2.57 -5.70
N ARG A 24 6.91 1.70 -4.81
CA ARG A 24 5.65 1.82 -4.08
C ARG A 24 5.94 2.11 -2.61
N ALA A 25 5.06 2.87 -1.97
CA ALA A 25 5.11 3.13 -0.54
C ALA A 25 4.47 1.96 0.22
N TYR A 26 5.19 1.39 1.19
CA TYR A 26 4.66 0.45 2.17
C TYR A 26 4.86 1.02 3.58
N VAL A 27 4.18 0.44 4.58
CA VAL A 27 4.36 0.83 6.00
C VAL A 27 5.83 0.75 6.43
N VAL A 28 6.59 -0.22 5.89
CA VAL A 28 8.02 -0.41 6.16
C VAL A 28 8.95 0.50 5.35
N GLY A 29 8.39 1.38 4.50
CA GLY A 29 9.13 2.27 3.61
C GLY A 29 9.02 1.93 2.11
N PRO A 30 9.72 2.68 1.24
CA PRO A 30 9.64 2.52 -0.21
C PRO A 30 10.26 1.21 -0.70
N ARG A 31 9.55 0.51 -1.60
CA ARG A 31 9.96 -0.78 -2.20
C ARG A 31 9.74 -0.80 -3.71
N CYS A 32 10.72 -1.28 -4.47
CA CYS A 32 10.55 -1.61 -5.89
C CYS A 32 9.82 -2.96 -6.05
N ARG A 33 9.43 -3.31 -7.28
CA ARG A 33 8.72 -4.56 -7.61
C ARG A 33 9.40 -5.84 -7.09
N SER A 34 10.73 -5.88 -7.06
CA SER A 34 11.46 -7.07 -6.60
C SER A 34 11.50 -7.21 -5.07
N HIS A 35 11.19 -6.15 -4.34
CA HIS A 35 11.31 -6.08 -2.87
C HIS A 35 9.99 -5.71 -2.19
N THR A 36 8.87 -5.95 -2.85
CA THR A 36 7.57 -5.85 -2.20
C THR A 36 7.42 -6.94 -1.12
N PRO A 37 6.55 -6.76 -0.12
CA PRO A 37 6.29 -7.79 0.87
C PRO A 37 5.86 -9.13 0.27
N ALA A 38 5.09 -9.16 -0.82
CA ALA A 38 4.71 -10.42 -1.46
C ALA A 38 5.89 -11.08 -2.19
N ALA A 39 6.69 -10.30 -2.92
CA ALA A 39 7.88 -10.80 -3.62
C ALA A 39 8.90 -11.41 -2.65
N LEU A 40 9.14 -10.74 -1.51
CA LEU A 40 9.99 -11.27 -0.44
C LEU A 40 9.44 -12.55 0.19
N ALA A 41 8.12 -12.72 0.18
CA ALA A 41 7.44 -13.94 0.63
C ALA A 41 7.30 -15.01 -0.48
N GLY A 42 7.86 -14.78 -1.67
CA GLY A 42 7.75 -15.70 -2.82
C GLY A 42 6.34 -15.81 -3.40
N ARG A 43 5.48 -14.81 -3.15
CA ARG A 43 4.10 -14.76 -3.65
C ARG A 43 3.99 -13.75 -4.78
N PRO A 44 3.08 -13.96 -5.75
CA PRO A 44 2.76 -12.94 -6.73
C PRO A 44 2.21 -11.69 -6.04
N GLU A 45 2.51 -10.52 -6.58
CA GLU A 45 1.81 -9.30 -6.17
C GLU A 45 0.32 -9.44 -6.52
N PRO A 46 -0.59 -8.97 -5.64
CA PRO A 46 -2.00 -8.89 -5.99
C PRO A 46 -2.16 -7.97 -7.21
N ASP A 47 -2.96 -8.40 -8.19
CA ASP A 47 -3.51 -7.43 -9.13
C ASP A 47 -4.31 -6.39 -8.33
N GLU A 48 -4.18 -5.10 -8.62
CA GLU A 48 -4.93 -4.03 -7.96
C GLU A 48 -6.45 -4.30 -8.03
N LEU A 49 -6.93 -4.86 -9.13
CA LEU A 49 -8.33 -5.25 -9.27
C LEU A 49 -8.70 -6.43 -8.36
N ALA A 50 -7.81 -7.42 -8.27
CA ALA A 50 -7.98 -8.56 -7.37
C ALA A 50 -7.87 -8.15 -5.90
N ALA A 51 -6.98 -7.21 -5.55
CA ALA A 51 -6.83 -6.67 -4.21
C ALA A 51 -8.10 -5.92 -3.77
N ARG A 52 -8.69 -5.12 -4.67
CA ARG A 52 -9.97 -4.43 -4.42
C ARG A 52 -11.13 -5.42 -4.27
N ALA A 53 -11.15 -6.50 -5.03
CA ALA A 53 -12.13 -7.57 -4.86
C ALA A 53 -11.94 -8.33 -3.54
N ALA A 54 -10.70 -8.61 -3.15
CA ALA A 54 -10.36 -9.32 -1.91
C ALA A 54 -10.55 -8.47 -0.65
N ALA A 55 -10.46 -7.15 -0.75
CA ALA A 55 -10.72 -6.21 0.35
C ALA A 55 -12.19 -6.23 0.81
N GLY A 56 -13.08 -6.84 0.01
CA GLY A 56 -14.52 -6.86 0.25
C GLY A 56 -15.14 -5.49 0.03
N SER A 57 -16.36 -5.45 -0.50
CA SER A 57 -17.19 -4.26 -0.36
C SER A 57 -17.25 -3.89 1.13
N PRO A 58 -17.20 -2.60 1.51
CA PRO A 58 -17.49 -2.23 2.89
C PRO A 58 -18.84 -2.85 3.26
N PRO A 59 -19.04 -3.34 4.51
CA PRO A 59 -20.34 -3.81 4.92
C PRO A 59 -21.35 -2.69 4.63
N GLU A 60 -22.38 -3.00 3.83
CA GLU A 60 -23.48 -2.07 3.56
C GLU A 60 -24.10 -1.69 4.91
N GLY A 61 -23.80 -0.47 5.39
CA GLY A 61 -24.29 -0.01 6.70
C GLY A 61 -23.39 0.92 7.49
N SER A 62 -22.11 1.10 7.14
CA SER A 62 -21.22 2.07 7.83
C SER A 62 -21.43 3.53 7.38
N GLY A 63 -22.68 3.95 7.17
CA GLY A 63 -23.02 5.36 7.10
C GLY A 63 -22.90 5.99 8.49
N PRO A 64 -22.52 7.28 8.61
CA PRO A 64 -22.57 7.96 9.90
C PRO A 64 -24.00 7.90 10.45
N ALA A 65 -24.15 7.56 11.73
CA ALA A 65 -25.44 7.58 12.41
C ALA A 65 -26.13 8.93 12.15
N PRO A 66 -27.43 8.95 11.80
CA PRO A 66 -28.11 10.21 11.54
C PRO A 66 -28.03 11.09 12.79
N LEU A 67 -27.52 12.31 12.63
CA LEU A 67 -27.52 13.33 13.67
C LEU A 67 -28.97 13.51 14.13
N ALA A 68 -29.27 13.06 15.35
CA ALA A 68 -30.57 13.23 15.96
C ALA A 68 -30.91 14.72 15.94
N ARG A 69 -31.92 15.09 15.16
CA ARG A 69 -32.45 16.45 15.16
C ARG A 69 -33.28 16.59 16.43
N ASP A 70 -32.72 17.28 17.42
CA ASP A 70 -33.48 17.73 18.59
C ASP A 70 -34.70 18.52 18.14
N ARG A 71 -35.89 18.03 18.52
CA ARG A 71 -37.16 18.74 18.40
C ARG A 71 -37.23 19.75 19.55
N ALA A 72 -37.22 21.03 19.20
CA ALA A 72 -37.70 22.12 20.05
C ALA A 72 -38.84 22.83 19.32
#